data_AF-A0A8S9MSM5-F1
#
_entry.id   AF-A0A8S9MSM5-F1
#
_cell.length_a   1.000
_cell.length_b   1.000
_cell.length_c   1.000
_cell.angle_alpha   90.00
_cell.angle_beta   90.00
_cell.angle_gamma   90.00
#
_symmetry.space_group_name_H-M   'P 1'
#
loop_
_entity.id
_entity.type
_entity.pdbx_description
1 polymer ?
#
loop_
_entity_poly.entity_id
_entity_poly.type
_entity_poly.pdbx_seq_one_letter_code
_entity_poly.pdbx_strand_id
1 'polypeptide(L)'
;MTFSGLLHEMLGSTKTGDSKAWKILIMDRVTVKVMSKSCKMADITDQGISLVEELFKRREPMPGMDAIYFIQPSKENIVMFLSDMSGREPLYRKAYIFFSSTIPKELVNHIKSDSSVLPRIGALREMNMEYFPIDNQGFLTDHDQALQTLYAENAENSRHFNICLNMMATRIATVFASLKELPFVRYRAAKSTAPRDLVPSKLAAAIWDCISKFKAIPNFPQTETCELLIVDRSVDQIAPIIHEWTYDAMCHDLLDMEGNKHVIEVPSKTGGPPEKKEIVLEDHDPVWLELRHTHIADASERLHEKMTNFASKNKAAQMRSKEGSELSTRDLQKIVQALPQYGEQVDKLSTHVEIAGIINRIIRDTGLRDLGQLEQDLVFGDAAAKDVINFLRTNQDTNPENKLRLLMIYATVYPEKFEGDKGVKLMQLAKLSPVDMKVISNMQLIAGSPENKTKSGSFSLKFDTGKLRVCHKLTSSLRREVVLGSTSFDDPPQYITKLKLLSEKDIAGAPAQPFKPQYW
;
A
#
# COMPACT_ATOMS: atom_id res chain seq x y z
N MET A 1 11.24 12.75 -12.70
CA MET A 1 10.22 13.78 -12.41
C MET A 1 9.35 13.20 -11.31
N THR A 2 9.29 13.81 -10.13
CA THR A 2 8.53 13.23 -9.01
C THR A 2 7.02 13.39 -9.26
N PHE A 3 6.23 12.47 -8.72
CA PHE A 3 4.77 12.48 -8.85
C PHE A 3 4.14 13.82 -8.41
N SER A 4 4.65 14.41 -7.32
CA SER A 4 4.25 15.74 -6.84
C SER A 4 4.54 16.86 -7.84
N GLY A 5 5.60 16.74 -8.63
CA GLY A 5 5.98 17.74 -9.64
C GLY A 5 4.96 17.83 -10.78
N LEU A 6 4.42 16.69 -11.23
CA LEU A 6 3.41 16.64 -12.29
C LEU A 6 2.04 17.15 -11.81
N LEU A 7 1.68 16.89 -10.55
CA LEU A 7 0.48 17.47 -9.95
C LEU A 7 0.62 18.99 -9.74
N HIS A 8 1.81 19.46 -9.35
CA HIS A 8 2.10 20.89 -9.29
C HIS A 8 2.03 21.53 -10.68
N GLU A 9 2.54 20.85 -11.72
CA GLU A 9 2.42 21.31 -13.11
C GLU A 9 0.95 21.39 -13.56
N MET A 10 0.13 20.38 -13.22
CA MET A 10 -1.30 20.38 -13.48
C MET A 10 -1.97 21.62 -12.89
N LEU A 11 -1.82 21.83 -11.57
CA LEU A 11 -2.44 22.94 -10.85
C LEU A 11 -1.90 24.29 -11.35
N GLY A 12 -0.58 24.38 -11.56
CA GLY A 12 0.09 25.56 -12.07
C GLY A 12 -0.31 25.93 -13.51
N SER A 13 -0.59 24.95 -14.36
CA SER A 13 -0.96 25.17 -15.77
C SER A 13 -2.31 25.87 -15.97
N THR A 14 -3.11 25.96 -14.90
CA THR A 14 -4.39 26.69 -14.89
C THR A 14 -4.26 28.15 -14.46
N LYS A 15 -3.05 28.61 -14.13
CA LYS A 15 -2.78 30.01 -13.78
C LYS A 15 -2.75 30.85 -15.07
N THR A 16 -3.69 31.79 -15.21
CA THR A 16 -3.76 32.71 -16.36
C THR A 16 -3.35 34.12 -15.93
N GLY A 17 -2.12 34.54 -16.28
CA GLY A 17 -1.58 35.88 -15.99
C GLY A 17 -1.31 36.17 -14.50
N ASP A 18 -1.13 37.45 -14.15
CA ASP A 18 -0.84 37.93 -12.77
C ASP A 18 -2.03 37.80 -11.78
N SER A 19 -3.16 37.22 -12.21
CA SER A 19 -4.33 37.06 -11.35
C SER A 19 -4.19 35.82 -10.46
N LYS A 20 -3.97 36.06 -9.16
CA LYS A 20 -4.18 35.09 -8.07
C LYS A 20 -5.68 34.77 -7.88
N ALA A 21 -6.39 34.40 -8.95
CA ALA A 21 -7.77 33.97 -8.84
C ALA A 21 -7.81 32.56 -8.24
N TRP A 22 -8.36 32.47 -7.03
CA TRP A 22 -8.63 31.21 -6.33
C TRP A 22 -9.53 30.29 -7.17
N LYS A 23 -9.26 29.00 -7.12
CA LYS A 23 -10.01 27.96 -7.84
C LYS A 23 -10.49 26.87 -6.90
N ILE A 24 -11.46 26.11 -7.36
CA ILE A 24 -12.01 24.96 -6.65
C ILE A 24 -11.50 23.69 -7.32
N LEU A 25 -10.95 22.76 -6.55
CA LEU A 25 -10.51 21.45 -7.03
C LEU A 25 -11.61 20.43 -6.77
N ILE A 26 -12.09 19.78 -7.82
CA ILE A 26 -13.15 18.78 -7.79
C ILE A 26 -12.56 17.45 -8.21
N MET A 27 -12.75 16.45 -7.36
CA MET A 27 -12.17 15.12 -7.55
C MET A 27 -13.21 14.02 -7.36
N ASP A 28 -13.00 12.89 -8.02
CA ASP A 28 -13.73 11.66 -7.70
C ASP A 28 -13.02 10.84 -6.62
N ARG A 29 -13.60 9.70 -6.24
CA ARG A 29 -13.07 8.86 -5.16
C ARG A 29 -11.65 8.34 -5.44
N VAL A 30 -11.29 8.07 -6.69
CA VAL A 30 -9.98 7.52 -7.05
C VAL A 30 -8.93 8.62 -7.04
N THR A 31 -9.25 9.75 -7.67
CA THR A 31 -8.36 10.91 -7.76
C THR A 31 -8.13 11.60 -6.40
N VAL A 32 -9.12 11.58 -5.50
CA VAL A 32 -8.92 11.97 -4.08
C VAL A 32 -7.84 11.10 -3.43
N LYS A 33 -7.92 9.77 -3.58
CA LYS A 33 -6.91 8.85 -3.05
C LYS A 33 -5.53 9.06 -3.69
N VAL A 34 -5.48 9.32 -4.99
CA VAL A 34 -4.22 9.63 -5.70
C VAL A 34 -3.59 10.90 -5.12
N MET A 35 -4.39 11.96 -4.94
CA MET A 35 -3.93 13.25 -4.42
C MET A 35 -3.48 13.14 -2.95
N SER A 36 -4.23 12.42 -2.11
CA SER A 36 -3.91 12.28 -0.68
C SER A 36 -2.62 11.52 -0.40
N LYS A 37 -2.20 10.61 -1.29
CA LYS A 37 -0.93 9.89 -1.21
C LYS A 37 0.28 10.70 -1.69
N SER A 38 0.04 11.90 -2.23
CA SER A 38 0.99 12.57 -3.11
C SER A 38 1.26 14.03 -2.77
N CYS A 39 0.28 14.72 -2.20
CA CYS A 39 0.34 16.13 -1.85
C CYS A 39 -0.36 16.37 -0.51
N LYS A 40 0.20 17.28 0.30
CA LYS A 40 -0.46 17.78 1.50
C LYS A 40 -1.46 18.88 1.13
N MET A 41 -2.43 19.14 2.00
CA MET A 41 -3.38 20.26 1.80
C MET A 41 -2.67 21.60 1.61
N ALA A 42 -1.57 21.84 2.34
CA ALA A 42 -0.74 23.04 2.19
C ALA A 42 -0.21 23.19 0.74
N ASP A 43 0.29 22.10 0.15
CA ASP A 43 0.82 22.11 -1.23
C ASP A 43 -0.27 22.46 -2.24
N ILE A 44 -1.49 21.98 -2.01
CA ILE A 44 -2.67 22.26 -2.86
C ILE A 44 -3.09 23.73 -2.73
N THR A 45 -3.17 24.25 -1.50
CA THR A 45 -3.55 25.64 -1.25
C THR A 45 -2.54 26.63 -1.81
N ASP A 46 -1.24 26.31 -1.76
CA ASP A 46 -0.16 27.14 -2.30
C ASP A 46 -0.24 27.27 -3.83
N GLN A 47 -0.95 26.36 -4.50
CA GLN A 47 -1.24 26.47 -5.94
C GLN A 47 -2.46 27.32 -6.28
N GLY A 48 -3.07 28.00 -5.31
CA GLY A 48 -4.23 28.86 -5.55
C GLY A 48 -5.56 28.11 -5.55
N ILE A 49 -5.61 26.97 -4.86
CA ILE A 49 -6.85 26.22 -4.60
C ILE A 49 -7.41 26.64 -3.26
N SER A 50 -8.64 27.14 -3.24
CA SER A 50 -9.30 27.57 -2.00
C SER A 50 -10.15 26.48 -1.37
N LEU A 51 -10.64 25.54 -2.17
CA LEU A 51 -11.56 24.49 -1.73
C LEU A 51 -11.33 23.20 -2.52
N VAL A 52 -11.43 22.08 -1.81
CA VAL A 52 -11.39 20.73 -2.38
C VAL A 52 -12.74 20.07 -2.15
N GLU A 53 -13.35 19.57 -3.21
CA GLU A 53 -14.71 19.04 -3.21
C GLU A 53 -14.79 17.66 -3.90
N GLU A 54 -15.73 16.83 -3.45
CA GLU A 54 -15.99 15.52 -4.06
C GLU A 54 -17.09 15.64 -5.13
N LEU A 55 -16.84 15.11 -6.32
CA LEU A 55 -17.71 15.22 -7.50
C LEU A 55 -19.15 14.73 -7.23
N PHE A 56 -19.30 13.66 -6.47
CA PHE A 56 -20.61 13.04 -6.21
C PHE A 56 -21.34 13.61 -4.99
N LYS A 57 -20.72 14.55 -4.26
CA LYS A 57 -21.38 15.28 -3.18
C LYS A 57 -22.11 16.50 -3.72
N ARG A 58 -23.18 16.89 -3.04
CA ARG A 58 -23.87 18.16 -3.31
C ARG A 58 -22.93 19.29 -2.91
N ARG A 59 -22.75 20.25 -3.82
CA ARG A 59 -21.81 21.37 -3.72
C ARG A 59 -22.57 22.69 -3.88
N GLU A 60 -22.13 23.73 -3.20
CA GLU A 60 -22.73 25.05 -3.32
C GLU A 60 -22.35 25.71 -4.65
N PRO A 61 -23.31 26.32 -5.38
CA PRO A 61 -22.98 27.05 -6.61
C PRO A 61 -22.05 28.22 -6.32
N MET A 62 -20.93 28.27 -7.03
CA MET A 62 -19.96 29.38 -6.99
C MET A 62 -19.66 29.89 -8.41
N PRO A 63 -20.63 30.53 -9.10
CA PRO A 63 -20.51 30.91 -10.52
C PRO A 63 -19.41 31.94 -10.82
N GLY A 64 -18.83 32.57 -9.80
CA GLY A 64 -17.71 33.50 -9.92
C GLY A 64 -16.32 32.83 -9.93
N MET A 65 -16.24 31.54 -9.56
CA MET A 65 -14.97 30.81 -9.42
C MET A 65 -14.76 29.85 -10.59
N ASP A 66 -13.49 29.62 -10.94
CA ASP A 66 -13.12 28.57 -11.88
C ASP A 66 -12.92 27.25 -11.14
N ALA A 67 -13.28 26.15 -11.79
CA ALA A 67 -13.15 24.80 -11.26
C ALA A 67 -12.09 23.99 -12.02
N ILE A 68 -11.31 23.22 -11.28
CA ILE A 68 -10.40 22.20 -11.79
C ILE A 68 -11.02 20.85 -11.51
N TYR A 69 -11.30 20.06 -12.54
CA TYR A 69 -11.76 18.69 -12.42
C TYR A 69 -10.57 17.77 -12.62
N PHE A 70 -10.13 17.08 -11.58
CA PHE A 70 -9.19 15.96 -11.70
C PHE A 70 -9.96 14.67 -11.45
N ILE A 71 -10.32 13.94 -12.51
CA ILE A 71 -11.31 12.85 -12.46
C ILE A 71 -10.94 11.69 -13.39
N GLN A 72 -11.44 10.49 -13.12
CA GLN A 72 -11.35 9.36 -14.05
C GLN A 72 -12.22 9.61 -15.30
N PRO A 73 -11.80 9.10 -16.48
CA PRO A 73 -12.61 9.17 -17.69
C PRO A 73 -13.73 8.11 -17.69
N SER A 74 -14.67 8.21 -16.74
CA SER A 74 -15.85 7.35 -16.66
C SER A 74 -17.10 8.07 -17.17
N LYS A 75 -18.12 7.28 -17.54
CA LYS A 75 -19.40 7.83 -18.02
C LYS A 75 -20.09 8.62 -16.91
N GLU A 76 -20.08 8.08 -15.70
CA GLU A 76 -20.68 8.66 -14.50
C GLU A 76 -20.04 10.00 -14.16
N ASN A 77 -18.70 10.07 -14.16
CA ASN A 77 -17.97 11.30 -13.88
C ASN A 77 -18.27 12.40 -14.91
N ILE A 78 -18.34 12.03 -16.20
CA ILE A 78 -18.64 12.98 -17.27
C ILE A 78 -20.07 13.49 -17.18
N VAL A 79 -21.04 12.64 -16.85
CA VAL A 79 -22.42 13.08 -16.62
C VAL A 79 -22.50 14.09 -15.47
N MET A 80 -21.79 13.83 -14.37
CA MET A 80 -21.74 14.77 -13.24
C MET A 80 -21.08 16.10 -13.64
N PHE A 81 -19.94 16.04 -14.32
CA PHE A 81 -19.25 17.23 -14.84
C PHE A 81 -20.14 18.06 -15.78
N LEU A 82 -20.81 17.42 -16.74
CA LEU A 82 -21.71 18.12 -17.66
C LEU A 82 -22.88 18.74 -16.90
N SER A 83 -23.45 18.02 -15.93
CA SER A 83 -24.52 18.55 -15.06
C SER A 83 -24.08 19.82 -14.32
N ASP A 84 -22.86 19.85 -13.76
CA ASP A 84 -22.35 21.01 -13.02
C ASP A 84 -22.22 22.27 -13.90
N MET A 85 -21.86 22.08 -15.17
CA MET A 85 -21.50 23.18 -16.09
C MET A 85 -22.63 23.56 -17.06
N SER A 86 -23.67 22.74 -17.15
CA SER A 86 -24.81 22.95 -18.05
C SER A 86 -25.74 24.05 -17.55
N GLY A 87 -26.64 24.50 -18.44
CA GLY A 87 -27.70 25.45 -18.09
C GLY A 87 -27.26 26.92 -18.02
N ARG A 88 -28.20 27.77 -17.58
CA ARG A 88 -28.01 29.22 -17.50
C ARG A 88 -27.17 29.62 -16.29
N GLU A 89 -27.40 28.96 -15.16
CA GLU A 89 -26.70 29.15 -13.88
C GLU A 89 -25.86 27.90 -13.58
N PRO A 90 -24.63 27.79 -14.14
CA PRO A 90 -23.74 26.69 -13.82
C PRO A 90 -23.26 26.81 -12.36
N LEU A 91 -22.71 25.72 -11.83
CA LEU A 91 -22.04 25.77 -10.53
C LEU A 91 -20.76 26.62 -10.57
N TYR A 92 -20.06 26.67 -11.71
CA TYR A 92 -18.76 27.34 -11.84
C TYR A 92 -18.63 28.13 -13.14
N ARG A 93 -17.70 29.09 -13.17
CA ARG A 93 -17.48 30.01 -14.30
C ARG A 93 -16.86 29.31 -15.51
N LYS A 94 -15.71 28.67 -15.30
CA LYS A 94 -14.96 27.88 -16.28
C LYS A 94 -14.51 26.56 -15.66
N ALA A 95 -14.37 25.54 -16.48
CA ALA A 95 -13.86 24.22 -16.08
C ALA A 95 -12.53 23.90 -16.77
N TYR A 96 -11.55 23.47 -15.99
CA TYR A 96 -10.30 22.88 -16.47
C TYR A 96 -10.32 21.39 -16.13
N ILE A 97 -10.40 20.54 -17.14
CA ILE A 97 -10.59 19.10 -16.98
C ILE A 97 -9.27 18.37 -17.21
N PHE A 98 -8.89 17.56 -16.23
CA PHE A 98 -7.71 16.73 -16.21
C PHE A 98 -8.13 15.28 -15.94
N PHE A 99 -8.00 14.42 -16.93
CA PHE A 99 -8.32 13.00 -16.77
C PHE A 99 -7.14 12.24 -16.16
N SER A 100 -7.42 11.37 -15.19
CA SER A 100 -6.38 10.52 -14.56
C SER A 100 -5.77 9.51 -15.51
N SER A 101 -6.47 9.12 -16.56
CA SER A 101 -6.03 8.17 -17.58
C SER A 101 -6.56 8.56 -18.96
N THR A 102 -6.14 7.83 -20.01
CA THR A 102 -6.55 8.11 -21.40
C THR A 102 -8.07 8.08 -21.56
N ILE A 103 -8.64 9.11 -22.20
CA ILE A 103 -10.09 9.20 -22.41
C ILE A 103 -10.52 8.46 -23.69
N PRO A 104 -11.51 7.54 -23.61
CA PRO A 104 -12.11 6.94 -24.80
C PRO A 104 -12.78 7.98 -25.71
N LYS A 105 -12.65 7.80 -27.03
CA LYS A 105 -13.24 8.71 -28.05
C LYS A 105 -14.75 8.91 -27.88
N GLU A 106 -15.46 7.87 -27.46
CA GLU A 106 -16.91 7.93 -27.21
C GLU A 106 -17.27 8.96 -26.13
N LEU A 107 -16.47 9.04 -25.07
CA LEU A 107 -16.65 9.98 -23.98
C LEU A 107 -16.30 11.41 -24.40
N VAL A 108 -15.27 11.59 -25.24
CA VAL A 108 -14.97 12.89 -25.86
C VAL A 108 -16.14 13.36 -26.73
N ASN A 109 -16.74 12.47 -27.51
CA ASN A 109 -17.90 12.80 -28.35
C ASN A 109 -19.13 13.15 -27.51
N HIS A 110 -19.31 12.50 -26.36
CA HIS A 110 -20.37 12.85 -25.42
C HIS A 110 -20.19 14.27 -24.88
N ILE A 111 -18.98 14.67 -24.46
CA ILE A 111 -18.70 16.05 -24.04
C ILE A 111 -18.96 17.04 -25.18
N LYS A 112 -18.56 16.69 -26.41
CA LYS A 112 -18.79 17.52 -27.60
C LYS A 112 -20.26 17.71 -27.97
N SER A 113 -21.13 16.78 -27.57
CA SER A 113 -22.55 16.87 -27.87
C SER A 113 -23.28 17.96 -27.06
N ASP A 114 -22.71 18.42 -25.95
CA ASP A 114 -23.27 19.49 -25.13
C ASP A 114 -22.68 20.86 -25.51
N SER A 115 -23.35 21.54 -26.46
CA SER A 115 -22.95 22.87 -26.92
C SER A 115 -23.04 23.96 -25.83
N SER A 116 -23.77 23.73 -24.74
CA SER A 116 -23.90 24.71 -23.65
C SER A 116 -22.67 24.71 -22.73
N VAL A 117 -21.99 23.57 -22.60
CA VAL A 117 -20.80 23.40 -21.75
C VAL A 117 -19.52 23.75 -22.50
N LEU A 118 -19.43 23.47 -23.80
CA LEU A 118 -18.21 23.69 -24.61
C LEU A 118 -17.54 25.07 -24.42
N PRO A 119 -18.27 26.21 -24.43
CA PRO A 119 -17.66 27.54 -24.24
C PRO A 119 -17.06 27.75 -22.84
N ARG A 120 -17.45 26.93 -21.86
CA ARG A 120 -17.01 27.01 -20.47
C ARG A 120 -15.76 26.15 -20.19
N ILE A 121 -15.35 25.30 -21.14
CA ILE A 121 -14.16 24.46 -20.99
C ILE A 121 -12.91 25.29 -21.30
N GLY A 122 -12.08 25.53 -20.27
CA GLY A 122 -10.81 26.23 -20.38
C GLY A 122 -9.65 25.33 -20.79
N ALA A 123 -9.66 24.06 -20.39
CA ALA A 123 -8.71 23.05 -20.82
C ALA A 123 -9.32 21.65 -20.70
N LEU A 124 -8.85 20.73 -21.54
CA LEU A 124 -9.13 19.30 -21.43
C LEU A 124 -7.82 18.55 -21.73
N ARG A 125 -7.29 17.86 -20.72
CA ARG A 125 -5.97 17.21 -20.78
C ARG A 125 -6.00 15.83 -20.13
N GLU A 126 -5.10 14.96 -20.55
CA GLU A 126 -4.85 13.67 -19.91
C GLU A 126 -3.58 13.79 -19.08
N MET A 127 -3.66 13.43 -17.80
CA MET A 127 -2.51 13.42 -16.90
C MET A 127 -1.78 12.08 -16.92
N ASN A 128 -2.50 10.98 -17.17
CA ASN A 128 -1.97 9.62 -17.08
C ASN A 128 -1.29 9.37 -15.72
N MET A 129 -2.05 9.63 -14.65
CA MET A 129 -1.68 9.48 -13.25
C MET A 129 -2.83 8.79 -12.51
N GLU A 130 -2.86 7.46 -12.56
CA GLU A 130 -3.90 6.65 -11.89
C GLU A 130 -3.28 5.49 -11.13
N TYR A 131 -2.29 5.76 -10.29
CA TYR A 131 -1.69 4.80 -9.38
C TYR A 131 -1.46 5.44 -8.01
N PHE A 132 -1.24 4.62 -6.99
CA PHE A 132 -1.14 5.08 -5.61
C PHE A 132 0.27 4.85 -5.10
N PRO A 133 1.11 5.90 -4.98
CA PRO A 133 2.44 5.74 -4.41
C PRO A 133 2.33 5.31 -2.94
N ILE A 134 3.19 4.37 -2.54
CA ILE A 134 3.39 3.98 -1.13
C ILE A 134 4.57 4.77 -0.58
N ASP A 135 5.71 4.65 -1.25
CA ASP A 135 6.96 5.37 -1.00
C ASP A 135 7.66 5.62 -2.34
N ASN A 136 8.93 6.05 -2.32
CA ASN A 136 9.68 6.34 -3.53
C ASN A 136 9.94 5.11 -4.44
N GLN A 137 9.73 3.89 -3.94
CA GLN A 137 10.01 2.63 -4.65
C GLN A 137 8.82 1.67 -4.68
N GLY A 138 7.64 2.11 -4.25
CA GLY A 138 6.45 1.28 -4.13
C GLY A 138 5.20 1.97 -4.67
N PHE A 139 4.36 1.23 -5.39
CA PHE A 139 3.03 1.70 -5.77
C PHE A 139 1.98 0.59 -5.71
N LEU A 140 0.73 1.00 -5.57
CA LEU A 140 -0.45 0.14 -5.66
C LEU A 140 -1.28 0.46 -6.87
N THR A 141 -1.99 -0.57 -7.35
CA THR A 141 -3.11 -0.40 -8.27
C THR A 141 -4.46 -0.37 -7.57
N ASP A 142 -4.55 -0.51 -6.23
CA ASP A 142 -5.80 -0.45 -5.41
C ASP A 142 -6.89 -1.42 -5.92
N HIS A 143 -6.53 -2.69 -6.04
CA HIS A 143 -7.42 -3.80 -6.39
C HIS A 143 -7.36 -4.89 -5.30
N ASP A 144 -7.91 -4.61 -4.12
CA ASP A 144 -7.81 -5.52 -2.96
C ASP A 144 -8.39 -6.91 -3.20
N GLN A 145 -9.42 -6.99 -4.04
CA GLN A 145 -10.10 -8.23 -4.42
C GLN A 145 -9.48 -8.88 -5.67
N ALA A 146 -8.32 -8.43 -6.15
CA ALA A 146 -7.69 -9.01 -7.35
C ALA A 146 -7.38 -10.50 -7.18
N LEU A 147 -6.98 -10.92 -5.98
CA LEU A 147 -6.71 -12.34 -5.70
C LEU A 147 -7.97 -13.19 -5.95
N GLN A 148 -9.11 -12.77 -5.40
CA GLN A 148 -10.38 -13.45 -5.61
C GLN A 148 -10.85 -13.32 -7.07
N THR A 149 -10.82 -12.11 -7.62
CA THR A 149 -11.35 -11.81 -8.96
C THR A 149 -10.59 -12.52 -10.08
N LEU A 150 -9.29 -12.76 -9.91
CA LEU A 150 -8.42 -13.37 -10.93
C LEU A 150 -8.10 -14.85 -10.66
N TYR A 151 -8.14 -15.29 -9.40
CA TYR A 151 -7.71 -16.64 -8.98
C TYR A 151 -8.80 -17.46 -8.24
N ALA A 152 -10.05 -17.00 -8.16
CA ALA A 152 -11.19 -17.82 -7.70
C ALA A 152 -11.71 -18.77 -8.79
N GLU A 153 -12.31 -19.90 -8.42
CA GLU A 153 -12.83 -20.89 -9.36
C GLU A 153 -13.75 -20.28 -10.43
N ASN A 154 -13.50 -20.60 -11.71
CA ASN A 154 -14.21 -20.04 -12.88
C ASN A 154 -14.11 -18.50 -13.05
N ALA A 155 -13.09 -17.87 -12.46
CA ALA A 155 -12.88 -16.41 -12.53
C ALA A 155 -12.92 -15.86 -13.97
N GLU A 156 -12.35 -16.56 -14.94
CA GLU A 156 -12.27 -16.13 -16.34
C GLU A 156 -13.63 -15.92 -17.02
N ASN A 157 -14.69 -16.54 -16.52
CA ASN A 157 -16.06 -16.38 -17.04
C ASN A 157 -16.75 -15.13 -16.45
N SER A 158 -16.17 -14.52 -15.42
CA SER A 158 -16.72 -13.33 -14.79
C SER A 158 -16.39 -12.09 -15.61
N ARG A 159 -17.40 -11.21 -15.80
CA ARG A 159 -17.17 -9.87 -16.34
C ARG A 159 -16.16 -9.07 -15.48
N HIS A 160 -16.13 -9.34 -14.17
CA HIS A 160 -15.21 -8.68 -13.25
C HIS A 160 -13.74 -9.01 -13.52
N PHE A 161 -13.43 -10.17 -14.10
CA PHE A 161 -12.07 -10.56 -14.46
C PHE A 161 -11.44 -9.56 -15.43
N ASN A 162 -12.11 -9.32 -16.56
CA ASN A 162 -11.61 -8.41 -17.60
C ASN A 162 -11.62 -6.96 -17.12
N ILE A 163 -12.61 -6.55 -16.31
CA ILE A 163 -12.64 -5.20 -15.71
C ILE A 163 -11.42 -4.99 -14.81
N CYS A 164 -11.19 -5.89 -13.86
CA CYS A 164 -10.06 -5.82 -12.92
C CYS A 164 -8.73 -5.82 -13.67
N LEU A 165 -8.55 -6.74 -14.62
CA LEU A 165 -7.31 -6.85 -15.41
C LEU A 165 -7.03 -5.58 -16.22
N ASN A 166 -8.03 -5.03 -16.91
CA ASN A 166 -7.87 -3.81 -17.71
C ASN A 166 -7.63 -2.57 -16.85
N MET A 167 -8.28 -2.48 -15.69
CA MET A 167 -8.02 -1.40 -14.74
C MET A 167 -6.59 -1.49 -14.19
N MET A 168 -6.15 -2.67 -13.75
CA MET A 168 -4.75 -2.89 -13.35
C MET A 168 -3.77 -2.49 -14.45
N ALA A 169 -4.02 -2.92 -15.69
CA ALA A 169 -3.18 -2.58 -16.83
C ALA A 169 -3.10 -1.08 -17.08
N THR A 170 -4.23 -0.38 -17.02
CA THR A 170 -4.30 1.08 -17.18
C THR A 170 -3.48 1.77 -16.09
N ARG A 171 -3.70 1.42 -14.83
CA ARG A 171 -2.99 2.00 -13.68
C ARG A 171 -1.48 1.76 -13.77
N ILE A 172 -1.05 0.53 -14.09
CA ILE A 172 0.38 0.22 -14.30
C ILE A 172 0.95 1.03 -15.46
N ALA A 173 0.23 1.13 -16.58
CA ALA A 173 0.68 1.93 -17.73
C ALA A 173 0.88 3.41 -17.33
N THR A 174 -0.01 3.99 -16.51
CA THR A 174 0.15 5.38 -16.05
C THR A 174 1.44 5.64 -15.25
N VAL A 175 2.00 4.62 -14.59
CA VAL A 175 3.33 4.70 -13.95
C VAL A 175 4.40 5.01 -14.99
N PHE A 176 4.40 4.29 -16.11
CA PHE A 176 5.37 4.49 -17.20
C PHE A 176 5.20 5.84 -17.89
N ALA A 177 3.95 6.30 -18.06
CA ALA A 177 3.68 7.66 -18.56
C ALA A 177 4.28 8.73 -17.62
N SER A 178 4.12 8.56 -16.30
CA SER A 178 4.61 9.50 -15.29
C SER A 178 6.15 9.49 -15.17
N LEU A 179 6.76 8.31 -15.25
CA LEU A 179 8.22 8.15 -15.22
C LEU A 179 8.88 8.54 -16.56
N LYS A 180 8.11 8.63 -17.65
CA LYS A 180 8.58 8.78 -19.04
C LYS A 180 9.54 7.66 -19.44
N GLU A 181 9.15 6.43 -19.11
CA GLU A 181 9.92 5.22 -19.35
C GLU A 181 9.14 4.27 -20.28
N LEU A 182 9.80 3.67 -21.27
CA LEU A 182 9.22 2.62 -22.11
C LEU A 182 9.79 1.26 -21.66
N PRO A 183 8.99 0.35 -21.07
CA PRO A 183 9.51 -0.91 -20.56
C PRO A 183 9.63 -1.99 -21.63
N PHE A 184 10.66 -2.82 -21.51
CA PHE A 184 10.67 -4.18 -22.05
C PHE A 184 9.85 -5.09 -21.13
N VAL A 185 8.68 -5.55 -21.59
CA VAL A 185 7.73 -6.31 -20.77
C VAL A 185 8.10 -7.79 -20.71
N ARG A 186 8.38 -8.27 -19.49
CA ARG A 186 8.61 -9.68 -19.15
C ARG A 186 7.52 -10.14 -18.20
N TYR A 187 7.16 -11.43 -18.27
CA TYR A 187 6.19 -12.02 -17.37
C TYR A 187 6.55 -13.47 -17.04
N ARG A 188 6.06 -13.96 -15.89
CA ARG A 188 6.17 -15.39 -15.52
C ARG A 188 5.48 -16.24 -16.59
N ALA A 189 6.22 -17.15 -17.22
CA ALA A 189 5.65 -18.11 -18.16
C ALA A 189 4.64 -19.03 -17.47
N ALA A 190 3.54 -19.32 -18.18
CA ALA A 190 2.51 -20.23 -17.68
C ALA A 190 3.03 -21.66 -17.61
N LYS A 191 2.79 -22.34 -16.48
CA LYS A 191 3.17 -23.75 -16.29
C LYS A 191 2.14 -24.72 -16.87
N SER A 192 0.89 -24.27 -16.96
CA SER A 192 -0.21 -25.02 -17.54
C SER A 192 -1.11 -24.13 -18.39
N THR A 193 -2.08 -24.74 -19.07
CA THR A 193 -3.13 -24.01 -19.80
C THR A 193 -4.27 -23.55 -18.90
N ALA A 194 -4.17 -23.73 -17.58
CA ALA A 194 -5.18 -23.29 -16.64
C ALA A 194 -5.36 -21.76 -16.74
N PRO A 195 -6.59 -21.23 -16.75
CA PRO A 195 -6.86 -19.80 -16.91
C PRO A 195 -6.09 -18.90 -15.91
N ARG A 196 -5.86 -19.39 -14.70
CA ARG A 196 -5.08 -18.72 -13.63
C ARG A 196 -3.61 -18.53 -14.00
N ASP A 197 -3.00 -19.54 -14.60
CA ASP A 197 -1.59 -19.51 -15.00
C ASP A 197 -1.33 -18.51 -16.13
N LEU A 198 -2.38 -18.15 -16.87
CA LEU A 198 -2.36 -17.17 -17.96
C LEU A 198 -2.60 -15.73 -17.48
N VAL A 199 -2.86 -15.48 -16.19
CA VAL A 199 -3.09 -14.12 -15.68
C VAL A 199 -1.89 -13.20 -15.94
N PRO A 200 -0.63 -13.59 -15.66
CA PRO A 200 0.53 -12.74 -15.96
C PRO A 200 0.67 -12.35 -17.43
N SER A 201 0.43 -13.29 -18.36
CA SER A 201 0.55 -13.03 -19.80
C SER A 201 -0.59 -12.16 -20.33
N LYS A 202 -1.83 -12.39 -19.87
CA LYS A 202 -2.97 -11.52 -20.19
C LYS A 202 -2.77 -10.09 -19.68
N LEU A 203 -2.28 -9.93 -18.45
CA LEU A 203 -1.97 -8.63 -17.88
C LEU A 203 -0.84 -7.93 -18.66
N ALA A 204 0.22 -8.67 -19.04
CA ALA A 204 1.31 -8.15 -19.87
C ALA A 204 0.82 -7.59 -21.21
N ALA A 205 -0.05 -8.35 -21.90
CA ALA A 205 -0.66 -7.90 -23.16
C ALA A 205 -1.48 -6.63 -22.97
N ALA A 206 -2.36 -6.58 -21.96
CA ALA A 206 -3.18 -5.41 -21.68
C ALA A 206 -2.34 -4.17 -21.30
N ILE A 207 -1.26 -4.34 -20.53
CA ILE A 207 -0.33 -3.25 -20.21
C ILE A 207 0.33 -2.73 -21.49
N TRP A 208 0.82 -3.64 -22.33
CA TRP A 208 1.47 -3.28 -23.58
C TRP A 208 0.53 -2.52 -24.53
N ASP A 209 -0.74 -2.92 -24.61
CA ASP A 209 -1.77 -2.22 -25.40
C ASP A 209 -2.02 -0.79 -24.89
N CYS A 210 -1.93 -0.55 -23.58
CA CYS A 210 -2.01 0.79 -23.01
C CYS A 210 -0.73 1.60 -23.28
N ILE A 211 0.45 1.06 -22.99
CA ILE A 211 1.74 1.75 -23.14
C ILE A 211 2.03 2.11 -24.60
N SER A 212 1.64 1.24 -25.55
CA SER A 212 1.85 1.50 -26.98
C SER A 212 1.18 2.79 -27.45
N LYS A 213 0.08 3.21 -26.79
CA LYS A 213 -0.60 4.48 -27.09
C LYS A 213 0.20 5.68 -26.59
N PHE A 214 1.00 5.53 -25.53
CA PHE A 214 1.84 6.60 -24.98
C PHE A 214 3.02 6.98 -25.87
N LYS A 215 3.38 6.15 -26.86
CA LYS A 215 4.38 6.52 -27.88
C LYS A 215 3.99 7.78 -28.67
N ALA A 216 2.70 8.15 -28.69
CA ALA A 216 2.20 9.39 -29.28
C ALA A 216 2.38 10.62 -28.37
N ILE A 217 2.74 10.44 -27.09
CA ILE A 217 2.99 11.55 -26.15
C ILE A 217 4.32 12.22 -26.54
N PRO A 218 4.37 13.57 -26.63
CA PRO A 218 5.62 14.28 -26.90
C PRO A 218 6.72 13.94 -25.88
N ASN A 219 7.94 13.71 -26.37
CA ASN A 219 9.11 13.36 -25.56
C ASN A 219 9.01 12.03 -24.78
N PHE A 220 8.06 11.16 -25.14
CA PHE A 220 8.03 9.79 -24.62
C PHE A 220 9.03 8.89 -25.38
N PRO A 221 9.78 8.00 -24.70
CA PRO A 221 10.77 7.15 -25.36
C PRO A 221 10.17 6.27 -26.46
N GLN A 222 10.90 6.11 -27.56
CA GLN A 222 10.49 5.29 -28.70
C GLN A 222 11.10 3.87 -28.66
N THR A 223 12.21 3.73 -27.91
CA THR A 223 12.92 2.48 -27.65
C THR A 223 12.87 2.17 -26.16
N GLU A 224 13.02 0.91 -25.80
CA GLU A 224 12.93 0.45 -24.42
C GLU A 224 14.04 1.07 -23.55
N THR A 225 13.65 1.57 -22.39
CA THR A 225 14.53 2.28 -21.42
C THR A 225 14.63 1.55 -20.09
N CYS A 226 13.66 0.70 -19.75
CA CYS A 226 13.64 -0.07 -18.51
C CYS A 226 13.07 -1.49 -18.72
N GLU A 227 13.02 -2.29 -17.65
CA GLU A 227 12.40 -3.62 -17.66
C GLU A 227 11.18 -3.64 -16.74
N LEU A 228 10.07 -4.20 -17.22
CA LEU A 228 8.90 -4.52 -16.41
C LEU A 228 8.84 -6.03 -16.22
N LEU A 229 8.86 -6.51 -14.98
CA LEU A 229 8.69 -7.93 -14.66
C LEU A 229 7.34 -8.16 -13.97
N ILE A 230 6.45 -8.90 -14.63
CA ILE A 230 5.14 -9.27 -14.09
C ILE A 230 5.20 -10.68 -13.52
N VAL A 231 4.97 -10.79 -12.21
CA VAL A 231 4.88 -12.05 -11.49
C VAL A 231 3.55 -12.16 -10.77
N ASP A 232 3.07 -13.37 -10.58
CA ASP A 232 1.97 -13.66 -9.68
C ASP A 232 2.49 -14.16 -8.33
N ARG A 233 1.58 -14.38 -7.37
CA ARG A 233 1.95 -14.82 -6.02
C ARG A 233 2.50 -16.25 -6.00
N SER A 234 2.26 -17.06 -7.04
CA SER A 234 2.70 -18.47 -7.10
C SER A 234 4.22 -18.63 -7.00
N VAL A 235 4.99 -17.60 -7.36
CA VAL A 235 6.46 -17.63 -7.33
C VAL A 235 7.02 -17.78 -5.92
N ASP A 236 6.24 -17.38 -4.90
CA ASP A 236 6.62 -17.43 -3.50
C ASP A 236 5.35 -17.35 -2.65
N GLN A 237 4.96 -18.45 -2.01
CA GLN A 237 3.77 -18.50 -1.15
C GLN A 237 4.08 -18.24 0.33
N ILE A 238 5.37 -18.14 0.70
CA ILE A 238 5.84 -18.11 2.10
C ILE A 238 6.06 -16.69 2.59
N ALA A 239 6.62 -15.80 1.76
CA ALA A 239 6.92 -14.45 2.21
C ALA A 239 5.73 -13.60 2.74
N PRO A 240 4.45 -13.79 2.34
CA PRO A 240 3.36 -13.01 2.93
C PRO A 240 2.85 -13.60 4.25
N ILE A 241 3.37 -14.75 4.71
CA ILE A 241 2.86 -15.47 5.88
C ILE A 241 3.94 -15.82 6.91
N ILE A 242 5.21 -15.72 6.58
CA ILE A 242 6.30 -15.94 7.54
C ILE A 242 6.45 -14.70 8.43
N HIS A 243 6.81 -14.89 9.71
CA HIS A 243 7.10 -13.76 10.59
C HIS A 243 8.39 -13.06 10.14
N GLU A 244 8.27 -11.79 9.75
CA GLU A 244 9.40 -10.94 9.36
C GLU A 244 9.80 -10.03 10.53
N TRP A 245 11.11 -9.95 10.79
CA TRP A 245 11.64 -9.35 12.03
C TRP A 245 12.09 -7.90 11.91
N THR A 246 11.78 -7.23 10.79
CA THR A 246 11.99 -5.77 10.68
C THR A 246 10.97 -5.01 11.50
N TYR A 247 11.32 -3.81 11.97
CA TYR A 247 10.44 -2.98 12.78
C TYR A 247 9.09 -2.72 12.09
N ASP A 248 9.12 -2.35 10.81
CA ASP A 248 7.93 -2.10 9.99
C ASP A 248 7.00 -3.32 9.89
N ALA A 249 7.56 -4.46 9.49
CA ALA A 249 6.79 -5.70 9.36
C ALA A 249 6.19 -6.14 10.70
N MET A 250 6.93 -6.03 11.81
CA MET A 250 6.42 -6.37 13.13
C MET A 250 5.30 -5.45 13.61
N CYS A 251 5.33 -4.15 13.26
CA CYS A 251 4.21 -3.25 13.52
C CYS A 251 2.96 -3.73 12.79
N HIS A 252 3.05 -4.03 11.49
CA HIS A 252 1.90 -4.48 10.70
C HIS A 252 1.41 -5.90 11.01
N ASP A 253 2.30 -6.79 11.50
CA ASP A 253 1.95 -8.18 11.82
C ASP A 253 1.36 -8.31 13.24
N LEU A 254 1.89 -7.56 14.21
CA LEU A 254 1.56 -7.75 15.64
C LEU A 254 0.65 -6.69 16.25
N LEU A 255 0.51 -5.52 15.60
CA LEU A 255 -0.34 -4.44 16.10
C LEU A 255 -1.63 -4.34 15.27
N ASP A 256 -2.70 -3.85 15.90
CA ASP A 256 -3.92 -3.51 15.19
C ASP A 256 -3.70 -2.21 14.40
N MET A 257 -3.33 -2.36 13.13
CA MET A 257 -2.98 -1.29 12.21
C MET A 257 -4.13 -1.04 11.22
N GLU A 258 -4.58 0.20 11.10
CA GLU A 258 -5.48 0.64 10.02
C GLU A 258 -4.67 1.41 8.97
N GLY A 259 -4.16 0.69 7.96
CA GLY A 259 -3.12 1.24 7.09
C GLY A 259 -1.85 1.54 7.89
N ASN A 260 -1.42 2.79 7.91
CA ASN A 260 -0.24 3.21 8.71
C ASN A 260 -0.62 3.80 10.08
N LYS A 261 -1.90 3.68 10.48
CA LYS A 261 -2.41 4.24 11.73
C LYS A 261 -2.47 3.18 12.81
N HIS A 262 -2.01 3.52 14.00
CA HIS A 262 -2.16 2.72 15.20
C HIS A 262 -2.80 3.57 16.30
N VAL A 263 -3.71 2.97 17.07
CA VAL A 263 -4.36 3.65 18.20
C VAL A 263 -3.84 3.07 19.50
N ILE A 264 -3.22 3.91 20.33
CA ILE A 264 -2.73 3.53 21.65
C ILE A 264 -3.63 4.13 22.72
N GLU A 265 -3.96 3.35 23.73
CA GLU A 265 -4.64 3.84 24.93
C GLU A 265 -3.62 4.38 25.92
N VAL A 266 -3.68 5.68 26.18
CA VAL A 266 -2.78 6.40 27.07
C VAL A 266 -3.51 6.72 28.37
N PRO A 267 -2.88 6.56 29.55
CA PRO A 267 -3.49 6.96 30.81
C PRO A 267 -3.88 8.44 30.80
N SER A 268 -5.12 8.77 31.18
CA SER A 268 -5.59 10.15 31.19
C SER A 268 -4.82 10.98 32.21
N LYS A 269 -4.35 12.16 31.79
CA LYS A 269 -3.63 13.11 32.66
C LYS A 269 -4.52 13.70 33.77
N THR A 270 -5.84 13.62 33.61
CA THR A 270 -6.84 14.20 34.53
C THR A 270 -7.58 13.14 35.34
N GLY A 271 -7.12 11.88 35.35
CA GLY A 271 -7.71 10.80 36.15
C GLY A 271 -9.02 10.23 35.58
N GLY A 272 -9.29 10.47 34.29
CA GLY A 272 -10.42 9.90 33.56
C GLY A 272 -10.12 8.54 32.91
N PRO A 273 -11.07 8.00 32.10
CA PRO A 273 -10.81 6.80 31.29
C PRO A 273 -9.62 7.02 30.34
N PRO A 274 -8.91 5.95 29.92
CA PRO A 274 -7.78 6.05 29.01
C PRO A 274 -8.10 6.88 27.77
N GLU A 275 -7.21 7.80 27.41
CA GLU A 275 -7.32 8.61 26.21
C GLU A 275 -6.77 7.82 25.01
N LYS A 276 -7.51 7.81 23.90
CA LYS A 276 -7.04 7.20 22.66
C LYS A 276 -6.16 8.19 21.91
N LYS A 277 -4.90 7.83 21.73
CA LYS A 277 -3.93 8.58 20.93
C LYS A 277 -3.74 7.87 19.59
N GLU A 278 -4.09 8.54 18.51
CA GLU A 278 -3.78 8.07 17.15
C GLU A 278 -2.33 8.41 16.80
N ILE A 279 -1.61 7.42 16.30
CA ILE A 279 -0.23 7.55 15.81
C ILE A 279 -0.22 7.12 14.35
N VAL A 280 0.47 7.89 13.52
CA VAL A 280 0.61 7.61 12.09
C VAL A 280 2.09 7.42 11.77
N LEU A 281 2.42 6.29 11.17
CA LEU A 281 3.79 5.91 10.79
C LEU A 281 4.04 6.32 9.34
N GLU A 282 4.79 7.40 9.13
CA GLU A 282 5.00 7.99 7.80
C GLU A 282 6.47 8.36 7.57
N ASP A 283 6.87 8.47 6.29
CA ASP A 283 8.24 8.80 5.89
C ASP A 283 8.70 10.20 6.33
N HIS A 284 7.79 11.06 6.76
CA HIS A 284 8.15 12.36 7.35
C HIS A 284 8.65 12.23 8.81
N ASP A 285 8.42 11.08 9.46
CA ASP A 285 8.95 10.81 10.78
C ASP A 285 10.40 10.31 10.63
N PRO A 286 11.40 11.10 11.07
CA PRO A 286 12.80 10.74 10.90
C PRO A 286 13.19 9.48 11.69
N VAL A 287 12.52 9.20 12.82
CA VAL A 287 12.78 8.00 13.62
C VAL A 287 12.24 6.78 12.90
N TRP A 288 11.02 6.86 12.35
CA TRP A 288 10.45 5.80 11.52
C TRP A 288 11.30 5.52 10.29
N LEU A 289 11.64 6.54 9.50
CA LEU A 289 12.41 6.40 8.26
C LEU A 289 13.77 5.73 8.50
N GLU A 290 14.42 6.04 9.62
CA GLU A 290 15.70 5.44 10.00
C GLU A 290 15.57 3.97 10.44
N LEU A 291 14.49 3.62 11.17
CA LEU A 291 14.38 2.34 11.86
C LEU A 291 13.48 1.32 11.16
N ARG A 292 12.56 1.72 10.27
CA ARG A 292 11.53 0.86 9.66
C ARG A 292 12.09 -0.45 9.08
N HIS A 293 13.28 -0.41 8.48
CA HIS A 293 13.91 -1.58 7.86
C HIS A 293 14.99 -2.28 8.70
N THR A 294 15.17 -1.85 9.95
CA THR A 294 16.11 -2.47 10.90
C THR A 294 15.43 -3.64 11.61
N HIS A 295 16.22 -4.63 12.02
CA HIS A 295 15.72 -5.75 12.82
C HIS A 295 15.19 -5.23 14.17
N ILE A 296 14.09 -5.78 14.69
CA ILE A 296 13.40 -5.26 15.89
C ILE A 296 14.31 -5.20 17.13
N ALA A 297 15.24 -6.14 17.28
CA ALA A 297 16.24 -6.12 18.35
C ALA A 297 17.15 -4.88 18.24
N ASP A 298 17.73 -4.64 17.06
CA ASP A 298 18.59 -3.49 16.79
C ASP A 298 17.82 -2.17 16.89
N ALA A 299 16.55 -2.16 16.44
CA ALA A 299 15.67 -1.00 16.55
C ALA A 299 15.44 -0.63 18.02
N SER A 300 15.16 -1.62 18.87
CA SER A 300 14.94 -1.43 20.31
C SER A 300 16.19 -0.88 21.00
N GLU A 301 17.37 -1.42 20.66
CA GLU A 301 18.66 -0.95 21.18
C GLU A 301 18.92 0.51 20.76
N ARG A 302 18.79 0.83 19.47
CA ARG A 302 18.96 2.20 18.96
C ARG A 302 17.98 3.19 19.56
N LEU A 303 16.72 2.80 19.77
CA LEU A 303 15.72 3.64 20.43
C LEU A 303 16.14 3.94 21.88
N HIS A 304 16.60 2.92 22.61
CA HIS A 304 17.08 3.08 23.97
C HIS A 304 18.32 3.99 24.05
N GLU A 305 19.28 3.79 23.15
CA GLU A 305 20.47 4.64 23.05
C GLU A 305 20.10 6.09 22.71
N LYS A 306 19.21 6.31 21.73
CA LYS A 306 18.74 7.65 21.36
C LYS A 306 18.04 8.33 22.52
N MET A 307 17.19 7.61 23.27
CA MET A 307 16.48 8.17 24.43
C MET A 307 17.45 8.54 25.56
N THR A 308 18.42 7.68 25.84
CA THR A 308 19.47 7.93 26.85
C THR A 308 20.39 9.08 26.45
N ASN A 309 20.81 9.12 25.19
CA ASN A 309 21.60 10.23 24.63
C ASN A 309 20.83 11.55 24.66
N PHE A 310 19.53 11.51 24.36
CA PHE A 310 18.67 12.68 24.42
C PHE A 310 18.54 13.19 25.87
N ALA A 311 18.30 12.31 26.83
CA ALA A 311 18.20 12.67 28.25
C ALA A 311 19.53 13.24 28.81
N SER A 312 20.67 12.70 28.39
CA SER A 312 21.99 13.11 28.90
C SER A 312 22.57 14.36 28.23
N LYS A 313 22.32 14.60 26.94
CA LYS A 313 22.92 15.73 26.20
C LYS A 313 22.09 17.01 26.27
N ASN A 314 20.81 16.92 26.64
CA ASN A 314 19.90 18.04 26.49
C ASN A 314 19.69 18.80 27.82
N LYS A 315 20.27 20.00 27.93
CA LYS A 315 20.19 20.85 29.13
C LYS A 315 18.74 21.17 29.54
N ALA A 316 17.81 21.23 28.59
CA ALA A 316 16.37 21.42 28.85
C ALA A 316 15.70 20.20 29.50
N ALA A 317 16.15 18.98 29.20
CA ALA A 317 15.66 17.74 29.83
C ALA A 317 16.23 17.57 31.25
N GLN A 318 17.49 17.97 31.46
CA GLN A 318 18.12 18.03 32.79
C GLN A 318 17.50 19.08 33.72
N MET A 319 16.84 20.12 33.17
CA MET A 319 16.16 21.17 33.95
C MET A 319 14.88 20.69 34.65
N ARG A 320 14.15 19.68 34.11
CA ARG A 320 13.01 19.08 34.82
C ARG A 320 13.45 18.24 36.04
N SER A 321 14.73 17.93 36.14
CA SER A 321 15.30 17.03 37.16
C SER A 321 16.32 17.71 38.09
N LYS A 322 16.73 18.97 37.82
CA LYS A 322 17.60 19.76 38.71
C LYS A 322 17.10 21.20 38.83
N GLU A 323 16.42 21.49 39.93
CA GLU A 323 16.30 22.87 40.43
C GLU A 323 17.67 23.33 40.95
N GLY A 324 18.28 24.34 40.32
CA GLY A 324 19.37 25.09 40.95
C GLY A 324 20.65 25.38 40.16
N SER A 325 20.67 25.37 38.82
CA SER A 325 21.83 25.92 38.07
C SER A 325 21.54 27.33 37.54
N GLU A 326 22.38 28.32 37.89
CA GLU A 326 22.33 29.67 37.31
C GLU A 326 22.64 29.61 35.81
N LEU A 327 21.66 30.02 34.98
CA LEU A 327 21.76 30.03 33.52
C LEU A 327 21.82 31.46 33.00
N SER A 328 22.61 31.69 31.95
CA SER A 328 22.68 33.01 31.31
C SER A 328 21.37 33.34 30.58
N THR A 329 21.01 34.63 30.52
CA THR A 329 19.80 35.11 29.81
C THR A 329 19.79 34.78 28.31
N ARG A 330 20.97 34.64 27.70
CA ARG A 330 21.13 34.19 26.30
C ARG A 330 20.88 32.68 26.14
N ASP A 331 21.28 31.88 27.12
CA ASP A 331 21.00 30.43 27.13
C ASP A 331 19.49 30.20 27.33
N LEU A 332 18.85 30.97 28.20
CA LEU A 332 17.39 30.98 28.37
C LEU A 332 16.64 31.29 27.06
N GLN A 333 17.07 32.30 26.29
CA GLN A 333 16.44 32.60 24.99
C GLN A 333 16.59 31.46 23.98
N LYS A 334 17.77 30.86 23.86
CA LYS A 334 18.00 29.70 22.97
C LYS A 334 17.19 28.48 23.40
N ILE A 335 17.08 28.26 24.72
CA ILE A 335 16.27 27.17 25.29
C ILE A 335 14.79 27.40 24.98
N VAL A 336 14.26 28.60 25.24
CA VAL A 336 12.85 28.95 24.97
C VAL A 336 12.50 28.79 23.49
N GLN A 337 13.38 29.20 22.59
CA GLN A 337 13.18 29.04 21.14
C GLN A 337 13.20 27.58 20.69
N ALA A 338 13.99 26.72 21.35
CA ALA A 338 14.13 25.33 20.97
C ALA A 338 13.16 24.38 21.69
N LEU A 339 12.49 24.81 22.78
CA LEU A 339 11.50 24.03 23.53
C LEU A 339 10.41 23.35 22.67
N PRO A 340 9.78 24.02 21.68
CA PRO A 340 8.77 23.39 20.83
C PRO A 340 9.34 22.26 19.96
N GLN A 341 10.50 22.49 19.34
CA GLN A 341 11.19 21.48 18.54
C GLN A 341 11.64 20.28 19.40
N TYR A 342 12.05 20.55 20.64
CA TYR A 342 12.38 19.49 21.60
C TYR A 342 11.17 18.66 21.99
N GLY A 343 10.02 19.29 22.23
CA GLY A 343 8.77 18.59 22.54
C GLY A 343 8.42 17.60 21.44
N GLU A 344 8.42 18.05 20.19
CA GLU A 344 8.13 17.20 19.04
C GLU A 344 9.10 16.01 18.90
N GLN A 345 10.41 16.25 19.09
CA GLN A 345 11.40 15.19 18.98
C GLN A 345 11.27 14.14 20.10
N VAL A 346 11.00 14.57 21.33
CA VAL A 346 10.73 13.67 22.47
C VAL A 346 9.47 12.88 22.24
N ASP A 347 8.41 13.53 21.76
CA ASP A 347 7.12 12.88 21.54
C ASP A 347 7.23 11.76 20.49
N LYS A 348 7.90 12.02 19.36
CA LYS A 348 8.16 11.00 18.32
C LYS A 348 8.99 9.84 18.86
N LEU A 349 10.11 10.15 19.52
CA LEU A 349 10.99 9.12 20.07
C LEU A 349 10.29 8.27 21.14
N SER A 350 9.52 8.90 22.03
CA SER A 350 8.76 8.22 23.09
C SER A 350 7.70 7.30 22.50
N THR A 351 7.00 7.76 21.45
CA THR A 351 6.04 6.94 20.71
C THR A 351 6.69 5.68 20.13
N HIS A 352 7.87 5.78 19.50
CA HIS A 352 8.55 4.59 18.98
C HIS A 352 9.06 3.65 20.07
N VAL A 353 9.53 4.18 21.21
CA VAL A 353 9.91 3.37 22.38
C VAL A 353 8.71 2.59 22.92
N GLU A 354 7.54 3.22 23.00
CA GLU A 354 6.29 2.59 23.43
C GLU A 354 5.87 1.46 22.48
N ILE A 355 5.83 1.73 21.18
CA ILE A 355 5.51 0.75 20.13
C ILE A 355 6.47 -0.45 20.21
N ALA A 356 7.78 -0.21 20.26
CA ALA A 356 8.78 -1.28 20.39
C ALA A 356 8.60 -2.07 21.69
N GLY A 357 8.20 -1.40 22.78
CA GLY A 357 7.87 -2.04 24.05
C GLY A 357 6.67 -2.99 23.96
N ILE A 358 5.60 -2.58 23.27
CA ILE A 358 4.41 -3.41 23.01
C ILE A 358 4.80 -4.64 22.17
N ILE A 359 5.53 -4.44 21.07
CA ILE A 359 5.99 -5.53 20.20
C ILE A 359 6.83 -6.54 20.98
N ASN A 360 7.81 -6.08 21.76
CA ASN A 360 8.66 -6.96 22.58
C ASN A 360 7.86 -7.72 23.66
N ARG A 361 6.79 -7.12 24.19
CA ARG A 361 5.87 -7.81 25.10
C ARG A 361 5.13 -8.94 24.36
N ILE A 362 4.56 -8.66 23.19
CA ILE A 362 3.87 -9.68 22.38
C ILE A 362 4.81 -10.83 22.01
N ILE A 363 6.03 -10.52 21.52
CA ILE A 363 7.03 -11.53 21.15
C ILE A 363 7.33 -12.48 22.30
N ARG A 364 7.52 -11.94 23.52
CA ARG A 364 7.83 -12.74 24.70
C ARG A 364 6.62 -13.54 25.17
N ASP A 365 5.46 -12.90 25.30
CA ASP A 365 4.28 -13.51 25.90
C ASP A 365 3.67 -14.60 25.00
N THR A 366 3.89 -14.52 23.69
CA THR A 366 3.43 -15.53 22.71
C THR A 366 4.49 -16.57 22.35
N GLY A 367 5.72 -16.47 22.87
CA GLY A 367 6.82 -17.36 22.51
C GLY A 367 7.21 -17.26 21.04
N LEU A 368 7.02 -16.10 20.41
CA LEU A 368 7.10 -15.95 18.96
C LEU A 368 8.48 -16.25 18.38
N ARG A 369 9.54 -16.07 19.17
CA ARG A 369 10.90 -16.36 18.75
C ARG A 369 11.11 -17.84 18.40
N ASP A 370 10.56 -18.74 19.21
CA ASP A 370 10.70 -20.19 18.99
C ASP A 370 9.90 -20.63 17.76
N LEU A 371 8.71 -20.06 17.57
CA LEU A 371 7.93 -20.26 16.36
C LEU A 371 8.66 -19.73 15.11
N GLY A 372 9.12 -18.48 15.14
CA GLY A 372 9.81 -17.86 14.02
C GLY A 372 11.09 -18.60 13.64
N GLN A 373 11.83 -19.15 14.62
CA GLN A 373 12.97 -20.01 14.33
C GLN A 373 12.55 -21.29 13.61
N LEU A 374 11.50 -21.97 14.09
CA LEU A 374 10.98 -23.17 13.44
C LEU A 374 10.47 -22.88 12.01
N GLU A 375 9.82 -21.74 11.78
CA GLU A 375 9.41 -21.30 10.44
C GLU A 375 10.62 -21.16 9.50
N GLN A 376 11.70 -20.54 9.97
CA GLN A 376 12.94 -20.39 9.19
C GLN A 376 13.60 -21.75 8.93
N ASP A 377 13.74 -22.59 9.96
CA ASP A 377 14.35 -23.91 9.83
C ASP A 377 13.56 -24.79 8.84
N LEU A 378 12.23 -24.66 8.78
CA LEU A 378 11.41 -25.34 7.77
C LEU A 378 11.74 -24.86 6.35
N VAL A 379 11.84 -23.54 6.14
CA VAL A 379 12.14 -22.94 4.83
C VAL A 379 13.53 -23.34 4.32
N PHE A 380 14.52 -23.39 5.21
CA PHE A 380 15.90 -23.76 4.88
C PHE A 380 16.14 -25.28 4.85
N GLY A 381 15.19 -26.09 5.33
CA GLY A 381 15.28 -27.55 5.34
C GLY A 381 16.01 -28.14 6.54
N ASP A 382 16.23 -27.34 7.59
CA ASP A 382 16.85 -27.73 8.86
C ASP A 382 15.84 -28.35 9.85
N ALA A 383 14.54 -28.14 9.64
CA ALA A 383 13.46 -28.76 10.40
C ALA A 383 12.59 -29.73 9.56
N ALA A 384 11.97 -30.68 10.25
CA ALA A 384 11.12 -31.71 9.65
C ALA A 384 9.77 -31.85 10.38
N ALA A 385 8.96 -32.81 9.91
CA ALA A 385 7.63 -33.10 10.45
C ALA A 385 7.62 -33.33 11.97
N LYS A 386 8.68 -33.95 12.52
CA LYS A 386 8.80 -34.22 13.95
C LYS A 386 8.81 -32.92 14.79
N ASP A 387 9.45 -31.87 14.28
CA ASP A 387 9.67 -30.61 14.97
C ASP A 387 8.36 -29.81 14.98
N VAL A 388 7.64 -29.80 13.84
CA VAL A 388 6.28 -29.26 13.73
C VAL A 388 5.31 -29.97 14.68
N ILE A 389 5.31 -31.31 14.68
CA ILE A 389 4.44 -32.10 15.57
C ILE A 389 4.77 -31.82 17.04
N ASN A 390 6.05 -31.72 17.39
CA ASN A 390 6.48 -31.40 18.74
C ASN A 390 6.01 -30.01 19.16
N PHE A 391 6.22 -29.00 18.29
CA PHE A 391 5.75 -27.65 18.54
C PHE A 391 4.24 -27.60 18.77
N LEU A 392 3.45 -28.23 17.89
CA LEU A 392 1.99 -28.24 18.02
C LEU A 392 1.53 -28.94 19.31
N ARG A 393 2.22 -29.99 19.77
CA ARG A 393 1.88 -30.68 21.03
C ARG A 393 2.17 -29.84 22.26
N THR A 394 3.31 -29.14 22.27
CA THR A 394 3.76 -28.36 23.43
C THR A 394 3.05 -27.01 23.52
N ASN A 395 2.68 -26.42 22.38
CA ASN A 395 2.15 -25.06 22.27
C ASN A 395 0.65 -25.06 21.87
N GLN A 396 -0.18 -25.75 22.66
CA GLN A 396 -1.60 -25.91 22.35
C GLN A 396 -2.40 -24.60 22.46
N ASP A 397 -2.02 -23.73 23.40
CA ASP A 397 -2.70 -22.47 23.71
C ASP A 397 -2.22 -21.29 22.85
N THR A 398 -1.28 -21.51 21.94
CA THR A 398 -0.82 -20.50 20.97
C THR A 398 -1.95 -20.08 20.04
N ASN A 399 -1.89 -18.83 19.58
CA ASN A 399 -2.80 -18.25 18.60
C ASN A 399 -3.06 -19.24 17.42
N PRO A 400 -4.33 -19.56 17.11
CA PRO A 400 -4.69 -20.38 15.96
C PRO A 400 -4.06 -19.89 14.64
N GLU A 401 -3.92 -18.58 14.44
CA GLU A 401 -3.31 -18.02 13.25
C GLU A 401 -1.84 -18.40 13.11
N ASN A 402 -1.07 -18.34 14.20
CA ASN A 402 0.33 -18.76 14.22
C ASN A 402 0.50 -20.24 13.88
N LYS A 403 -0.39 -21.09 14.41
CA LYS A 403 -0.41 -22.52 14.07
C LYS A 403 -0.78 -22.74 12.60
N LEU A 404 -1.71 -21.95 12.06
CA LEU A 404 -2.10 -22.00 10.66
C LEU A 404 -0.94 -21.58 9.75
N ARG A 405 -0.26 -20.46 10.06
CA ARG A 405 0.94 -19.98 9.32
C ARG A 405 2.03 -21.03 9.28
N LEU A 406 2.35 -21.65 10.42
CA LEU A 406 3.31 -22.77 10.48
C LEU A 406 2.92 -23.92 9.55
N LEU A 407 1.64 -24.32 9.55
CA LEU A 407 1.16 -25.40 8.68
C LEU A 407 1.10 -24.99 7.21
N MET A 408 0.79 -23.74 6.89
CA MET A 408 0.85 -23.19 5.53
C MET A 408 2.28 -23.24 4.98
N ILE A 409 3.27 -22.84 5.78
CA ILE A 409 4.69 -22.93 5.44
C ILE A 409 5.08 -24.40 5.23
N TYR A 410 4.74 -25.27 6.20
CA TYR A 410 5.05 -26.70 6.11
C TYR A 410 4.43 -27.36 4.86
N ALA A 411 3.18 -27.06 4.54
CA ALA A 411 2.49 -27.58 3.36
C ALA A 411 3.08 -27.05 2.04
N THR A 412 3.66 -25.85 2.05
CA THR A 412 4.35 -25.27 0.88
C THR A 412 5.71 -25.92 0.66
N VAL A 413 6.46 -26.19 1.74
CA VAL A 413 7.80 -26.80 1.67
C VAL A 413 7.73 -28.31 1.40
N TYR A 414 6.79 -29.01 2.03
CA TYR A 414 6.63 -30.47 1.97
C TYR A 414 5.19 -30.87 1.57
N PRO A 415 4.74 -30.54 0.34
CA PRO A 415 3.36 -30.80 -0.10
C PRO A 415 2.97 -32.27 0.03
N GLU A 416 3.88 -33.20 -0.31
CA GLU A 416 3.66 -34.65 -0.24
C GLU A 416 3.45 -35.18 1.19
N LYS A 417 3.91 -34.43 2.19
CA LYS A 417 3.74 -34.78 3.61
C LYS A 417 2.48 -34.17 4.21
N PHE A 418 1.82 -33.28 3.48
CA PHE A 418 0.57 -32.64 3.89
C PHE A 418 -0.66 -33.19 3.13
N GLU A 419 -0.46 -34.04 2.12
CA GLU A 419 -1.55 -34.67 1.36
C GLU A 419 -2.36 -35.71 2.17
N GLY A 420 -3.66 -35.80 1.85
CA GLY A 420 -4.60 -36.79 2.38
C GLY A 420 -4.73 -36.76 3.90
N ASP A 421 -4.82 -37.95 4.50
CA ASP A 421 -5.03 -38.13 5.95
C ASP A 421 -3.94 -37.50 6.83
N LYS A 422 -2.73 -37.29 6.29
CA LYS A 422 -1.62 -36.71 7.06
C LYS A 422 -1.90 -35.24 7.38
N GLY A 423 -2.33 -34.46 6.40
CA GLY A 423 -2.72 -33.06 6.58
C GLY A 423 -3.89 -32.93 7.56
N VAL A 424 -4.93 -33.77 7.41
CA VAL A 424 -6.09 -33.78 8.32
C VAL A 424 -5.66 -34.03 9.78
N LYS A 425 -4.78 -35.00 10.02
CA LYS A 425 -4.26 -35.29 11.37
C LYS A 425 -3.45 -34.13 11.96
N LEU A 426 -2.66 -33.42 11.15
CA LEU A 426 -1.93 -32.23 11.59
C LEU A 426 -2.88 -31.08 11.94
N MET A 427 -3.92 -30.86 11.15
CA MET A 427 -4.95 -29.86 11.42
C MET A 427 -5.71 -30.16 12.72
N GLN A 428 -6.06 -31.42 12.95
CA GLN A 428 -6.68 -31.89 14.20
C GLN A 428 -5.75 -31.68 15.40
N LEU A 429 -4.47 -32.01 15.26
CA LEU A 429 -3.46 -31.78 16.31
C LEU A 429 -3.31 -30.29 16.65
N ALA A 430 -3.39 -29.42 15.65
CA ALA A 430 -3.32 -27.97 15.81
C ALA A 430 -4.63 -27.35 16.36
N LYS A 431 -5.72 -28.13 16.42
CA LYS A 431 -7.09 -27.68 16.76
C LYS A 431 -7.59 -26.57 15.83
N LEU A 432 -7.27 -26.66 14.54
CA LEU A 432 -7.70 -25.71 13.53
C LEU A 432 -9.04 -26.11 12.90
N SER A 433 -9.79 -25.12 12.42
CA SER A 433 -11.11 -25.34 11.85
C SER A 433 -11.03 -25.90 10.42
N PRO A 434 -12.10 -26.52 9.89
CA PRO A 434 -12.18 -26.88 8.49
C PRO A 434 -12.05 -25.69 7.54
N VAL A 435 -12.40 -24.47 7.98
CA VAL A 435 -12.23 -23.23 7.20
C VAL A 435 -10.75 -22.91 7.03
N ASP A 436 -9.94 -23.12 8.08
CA ASP A 436 -8.49 -22.92 8.01
C ASP A 436 -7.82 -23.94 7.08
N MET A 437 -8.38 -25.16 6.97
CA MET A 437 -7.90 -26.15 5.99
C MET A 437 -8.08 -25.69 4.54
N LYS A 438 -9.15 -24.94 4.25
CA LYS A 438 -9.38 -24.39 2.90
C LYS A 438 -8.28 -23.42 2.49
N VAL A 439 -7.67 -22.69 3.43
CA VAL A 439 -6.56 -21.76 3.15
C VAL A 439 -5.40 -22.47 2.48
N ILE A 440 -5.00 -23.62 3.04
CA ILE A 440 -3.87 -24.41 2.52
C ILE A 440 -4.22 -24.97 1.13
N SER A 441 -5.44 -25.48 0.94
CA SER A 441 -5.91 -25.90 -0.38
C SER A 441 -5.91 -24.75 -1.39
N ASN A 442 -6.32 -23.55 -0.98
CA ASN A 442 -6.37 -22.36 -1.83
C ASN A 442 -4.97 -21.87 -2.20
N MET A 443 -3.98 -21.99 -1.32
CA MET A 443 -2.57 -21.75 -1.67
C MET A 443 -2.07 -22.72 -2.73
N GLN A 444 -2.42 -24.01 -2.61
CA GLN A 444 -2.07 -25.01 -3.63
C GLN A 444 -2.72 -24.71 -4.99
N LEU A 445 -3.96 -24.20 -4.99
CA LEU A 445 -4.63 -23.74 -6.22
C LEU A 445 -3.89 -22.57 -6.90
N ILE A 446 -3.27 -21.67 -6.12
CA ILE A 446 -2.48 -20.55 -6.65
C ILE A 446 -1.11 -21.03 -7.14
N ALA A 447 -0.48 -21.96 -6.42
CA ALA A 447 0.83 -22.51 -6.78
C ALA A 447 0.81 -23.34 -8.07
N GLY A 448 -0.32 -23.97 -8.39
CA GLY A 448 -0.48 -24.91 -9.49
C GLY A 448 0.01 -26.32 -9.14
N SER A 449 -0.06 -27.25 -10.09
CA SER A 449 0.40 -28.63 -9.86
C SER A 449 1.89 -28.67 -9.52
N PRO A 450 2.30 -29.49 -8.53
CA PRO A 450 3.71 -29.62 -8.18
C PRO A 450 4.49 -30.17 -9.39
N GLU A 451 5.45 -29.40 -9.87
CA GLU A 451 6.50 -29.95 -10.73
C GLU A 451 7.27 -30.97 -9.89
N ASN A 452 7.41 -32.20 -10.39
CA ASN A 452 8.35 -33.17 -9.83
C ASN A 452 9.74 -32.53 -9.84
N LYS A 453 10.16 -31.93 -8.71
CA LYS A 453 11.48 -31.33 -8.57
C LYS A 453 12.53 -32.43 -8.71
N THR A 454 13.06 -32.63 -9.91
CA THR A 454 14.44 -33.13 -10.05
C THR A 454 15.31 -32.15 -9.28
N LYS A 455 16.10 -32.67 -8.34
CA LYS A 455 17.05 -31.90 -7.51
C LYS A 455 17.98 -31.07 -8.40
N SER A 456 17.55 -29.87 -8.77
CA SER A 456 18.34 -28.87 -9.47
C SER A 456 18.81 -27.86 -8.43
N GLY A 457 20.12 -27.62 -8.46
CA GLY A 457 20.95 -26.82 -7.54
C GLY A 457 20.23 -25.82 -6.64
N SER A 458 20.55 -25.92 -5.35
CA SER A 458 20.31 -24.88 -4.34
C SER A 458 20.85 -23.54 -4.85
N PHE A 459 19.96 -22.69 -5.36
CA PHE A 459 20.22 -21.27 -5.52
C PHE A 459 19.87 -20.62 -4.17
N SER A 460 20.83 -20.62 -3.26
CA SER A 460 20.73 -19.90 -1.99
C SER A 460 20.89 -18.39 -2.26
N LEU A 461 19.81 -17.75 -2.69
CA LEU A 461 19.63 -16.33 -2.41
C LEU A 461 18.98 -16.25 -1.03
N LYS A 462 19.74 -15.78 -0.04
CA LYS A 462 19.19 -15.37 1.26
C LYS A 462 18.27 -14.17 1.02
N PHE A 463 17.00 -14.43 0.74
CA PHE A 463 15.97 -13.41 0.73
C PHE A 463 15.56 -13.13 2.17
N ASP A 464 16.01 -11.99 2.70
CA ASP A 464 15.35 -11.34 3.84
C ASP A 464 13.93 -10.96 3.39
N THR A 465 12.92 -11.49 4.06
CA THR A 465 11.50 -11.48 3.69
C THR A 465 10.81 -10.14 3.94
N GLY A 466 11.24 -9.11 3.20
CA GLY A 466 10.47 -7.88 3.04
C GLY A 466 10.61 -7.36 1.61
N LYS A 467 9.58 -7.52 0.76
CA LYS A 467 9.70 -7.21 -0.68
C LYS A 467 10.08 -5.74 -0.95
N LEU A 468 9.57 -4.78 -0.17
CA LEU A 468 9.95 -3.36 -0.27
C LEU A 468 11.39 -3.10 0.22
N ARG A 469 11.82 -3.74 1.32
CA ARG A 469 13.22 -3.69 1.80
C ARG A 469 14.20 -4.24 0.77
N VAL A 470 13.81 -5.32 0.08
CA VAL A 470 14.61 -5.92 -0.99
C VAL A 470 14.79 -4.94 -2.13
N CYS A 471 13.79 -4.11 -2.48
CA CYS A 471 13.94 -3.07 -3.50
C CYS A 471 15.03 -2.04 -3.16
N HIS A 472 15.09 -1.54 -1.92
CA HIS A 472 16.15 -0.62 -1.50
C HIS A 472 17.55 -1.27 -1.55
N LYS A 473 17.67 -2.52 -1.10
CA LYS A 473 18.92 -3.29 -1.15
C LYS A 473 19.35 -3.59 -2.59
N LEU A 474 18.41 -4.03 -3.42
CA LEU A 474 18.65 -4.32 -4.84
C LEU A 474 18.98 -3.05 -5.61
N THR A 475 18.36 -1.92 -5.29
CA THR A 475 18.67 -0.63 -5.94
C THR A 475 20.14 -0.27 -5.74
N SER A 476 20.60 -0.36 -4.49
CA SER A 476 22.00 -0.12 -4.14
C SER A 476 22.95 -1.15 -4.79
N SER A 477 22.56 -2.43 -4.80
CA SER A 477 23.42 -3.53 -5.28
C SER A 477 23.53 -3.58 -6.81
N LEU A 478 22.41 -3.39 -7.51
CA LEU A 478 22.33 -3.40 -8.97
C LEU A 478 22.73 -2.06 -9.59
N ARG A 479 22.86 -1.00 -8.77
CA ARG A 479 23.06 0.39 -9.22
C ARG A 479 22.01 0.82 -10.25
N ARG A 480 20.78 0.35 -10.07
CA ARG A 480 19.60 0.62 -10.91
C ARG A 480 18.42 0.80 -9.98
N GLU A 481 17.56 1.79 -10.23
CA GLU A 481 16.36 1.97 -9.43
C GLU A 481 15.40 0.78 -9.60
N VAL A 482 14.94 0.22 -8.49
CA VAL A 482 13.96 -0.87 -8.46
C VAL A 482 12.67 -0.35 -7.85
N VAL A 483 11.58 -0.44 -8.60
CA VAL A 483 10.23 -0.05 -8.16
C VAL A 483 9.34 -1.29 -8.12
N LEU A 484 8.59 -1.46 -7.03
CA LEU A 484 7.67 -2.56 -6.81
C LEU A 484 6.21 -2.10 -6.96
N GLY A 485 5.45 -2.81 -7.77
CA GLY A 485 4.00 -2.63 -7.91
C GLY A 485 3.24 -3.81 -7.30
N SER A 486 2.10 -3.55 -6.66
CA SER A 486 1.16 -4.58 -6.21
C SER A 486 -0.29 -4.18 -6.44
N THR A 487 -1.22 -5.14 -6.35
CA THR A 487 -2.66 -4.86 -6.35
C THR A 487 -3.11 -4.23 -5.05
N SER A 488 -2.56 -4.71 -3.94
CA SER A 488 -2.83 -4.26 -2.58
C SER A 488 -1.60 -4.47 -1.70
N PHE A 489 -1.60 -3.85 -0.52
CA PHE A 489 -0.61 -4.05 0.52
C PHE A 489 -1.29 -4.81 1.65
N ASP A 490 -0.92 -6.08 1.82
CA ASP A 490 -1.59 -7.00 2.75
C ASP A 490 -0.61 -7.42 3.84
N ASP A 491 -1.01 -7.25 5.10
CA ASP A 491 -0.39 -7.93 6.23
C ASP A 491 -0.79 -9.43 6.25
N PRO A 492 -0.08 -10.28 7.03
CA PRO A 492 -0.39 -11.71 7.05
C PRO A 492 -1.85 -12.04 7.42
N PRO A 493 -2.48 -11.42 8.44
CA PRO A 493 -3.90 -11.62 8.74
C PRO A 493 -4.84 -11.30 7.56
N GLN A 494 -4.62 -10.16 6.88
CA GLN A 494 -5.39 -9.76 5.71
C GLN A 494 -5.21 -10.75 4.55
N TYR A 495 -3.97 -11.18 4.30
CA TYR A 495 -3.67 -12.14 3.24
C TYR A 495 -4.33 -13.50 3.50
N ILE A 496 -4.28 -14.01 4.73
CA ILE A 496 -4.96 -15.24 5.15
C ILE A 496 -6.48 -15.09 4.97
N THR A 497 -7.04 -13.94 5.32
CA THR A 497 -8.47 -13.67 5.13
C THR A 497 -8.86 -13.73 3.65
N LYS A 498 -8.07 -13.12 2.76
CA LYS A 498 -8.30 -13.22 1.30
C LYS A 498 -8.21 -14.65 0.78
N LEU A 499 -7.27 -15.44 1.31
CA LEU A 499 -7.18 -16.86 0.97
C LEU A 499 -8.40 -17.67 1.42
N LYS A 500 -9.00 -17.35 2.57
CA LYS A 500 -10.24 -18.00 3.04
C LYS A 500 -11.40 -17.78 2.05
N LEU A 501 -11.49 -16.58 1.48
CA LEU A 501 -12.56 -16.17 0.55
C LEU A 501 -12.40 -16.71 -0.88
N LEU A 502 -11.23 -17.27 -1.24
CA LEU A 502 -10.94 -17.68 -2.63
C LEU A 502 -11.86 -18.81 -3.15
N SER A 503 -12.35 -19.66 -2.24
CA SER A 503 -13.20 -20.82 -2.53
C SER A 503 -14.67 -20.65 -2.11
N GLU A 504 -15.05 -19.47 -1.62
CA GLU A 504 -16.45 -19.21 -1.24
C GLU A 504 -17.29 -18.96 -2.51
N LYS A 505 -18.32 -19.78 -2.71
CA LYS A 505 -19.21 -19.69 -3.88
C LYS A 505 -20.15 -18.47 -3.85
N ASP A 506 -20.20 -17.73 -2.74
CA ASP A 506 -21.22 -16.71 -2.50
C ASP A 506 -20.63 -15.34 -2.15
N ILE A 507 -20.09 -14.61 -3.13
CA ILE A 507 -20.10 -13.13 -3.09
C ILE A 507 -20.39 -12.56 -4.50
N ALA A 508 -21.21 -13.24 -5.30
CA ALA A 508 -21.80 -12.64 -6.51
C ALA A 508 -22.98 -11.68 -6.18
N GLY A 509 -23.25 -11.40 -4.90
CA GLY A 509 -24.43 -10.63 -4.50
C GLY A 509 -24.35 -9.80 -3.21
N ALA A 510 -23.21 -9.77 -2.50
CA ALA A 510 -23.06 -8.81 -1.40
C ALA A 510 -22.66 -7.45 -2.00
N PRO A 511 -23.38 -6.35 -1.74
CA PRO A 511 -22.84 -5.03 -2.04
C PRO A 511 -21.50 -4.94 -1.31
N ALA A 512 -20.46 -4.43 -1.99
CA ALA A 512 -19.24 -4.03 -1.32
C ALA A 512 -19.66 -3.30 -0.05
N GLN A 513 -19.30 -3.83 1.13
CA GLN A 513 -19.54 -3.08 2.35
C GLN A 513 -18.94 -1.70 2.11
N PRO A 514 -19.70 -0.61 2.32
CA PRO A 514 -19.16 0.71 2.12
C PRO A 514 -17.95 0.80 3.04
N PHE A 515 -16.77 0.86 2.42
CA PHE A 515 -15.56 1.34 3.07
C PHE A 515 -15.99 2.60 3.79
N LYS A 516 -15.95 2.59 5.14
CA LYS A 516 -16.22 3.80 5.89
C LYS A 516 -15.27 4.85 5.33
N PRO A 517 -15.78 6.02 4.89
CA PRO A 517 -14.93 7.04 4.32
C PRO A 517 -13.81 7.32 5.32
N GLN A 518 -12.58 7.21 4.85
CA GLN A 518 -11.41 7.74 5.52
C GLN A 518 -11.68 9.24 5.68
N TYR A 519 -12.15 9.64 6.85
CA TYR A 519 -12.29 11.05 7.19
C TYR A 519 -10.88 11.62 7.30
N TRP A 520 -10.52 12.46 6.34
CA TRP A 520 -9.71 13.65 6.56
C TRP A 520 -10.62 14.85 6.29
#